data_AF-A9PGW6-F1
#
_entry.id   AF-A9PGW6-F1
#
_cell.length_a   1.000
_cell.length_b   1.000
_cell.length_c   1.000
_cell.angle_alpha   90.00
_cell.angle_beta   90.00
_cell.angle_gamma   90.00
#
_symmetry.space_group_name_H-M   'P 1'
#
loop_
_entity.id
_entity.type
_entity.pdbx_description
1 polymer ?
#
loop_
_entity_poly.entity_id
_entity_poly.type
_entity_poly.pdbx_seq_one_letter_code
_entity_poly.pdbx_strand_id
1 'polypeptide(L)'
;MSSINLAVLLVLGLLLVTAQQSMQMSLRNPTAEIETSNCKIAFLRLGLVFTSDNNEKALLDSGLYEPDSENPSVDIAGRRFHIGTLNNSLIIYVKTGSHSVNVATAVQILLLRFRTSGIIFFGSSGSLDEKMLVPGDVAVPKAVAFTGVWEWKKFRSEEGKLVFGDFNYPENGENLLGTVEYETINMFSPNEAPKKVFWLPITTSWYNAATKALKDLKLRQCYSDECLPGKPKVVFGSKGSTSDFYVRNKAYGDFLNDNFNATTADTASASVALTSLSNEKLFVVFQGVSNVAGKTSSDSGVSYLASYNAFLAATKFINSIPTPRLACE
;
A
#
# COMPACT_ATOMS: atom_id res chain seq x y z
N MET A 1 -10.74 -67.41 18.72
CA MET A 1 -10.81 -65.94 18.60
C MET A 1 -12.27 -65.58 18.38
N SER A 2 -12.85 -64.91 19.39
CA SER A 2 -14.28 -64.70 19.58
C SER A 2 -14.92 -63.86 18.46
N SER A 3 -16.18 -64.14 18.16
CA SER A 3 -17.08 -63.39 17.25
C SER A 3 -17.15 -61.89 17.54
N ILE A 4 -16.66 -61.47 18.72
CA ILE A 4 -16.49 -60.08 19.14
C ILE A 4 -15.42 -59.35 18.30
N ASN A 5 -14.39 -60.04 17.80
CA ASN A 5 -13.32 -59.39 17.03
C ASN A 5 -13.74 -59.01 15.60
N LEU A 6 -14.68 -59.74 14.99
CA LEU A 6 -15.15 -59.44 13.64
C LEU A 6 -16.10 -58.22 13.64
N ALA A 7 -16.92 -58.09 14.68
CA ALA A 7 -17.83 -56.95 14.84
C ALA A 7 -17.07 -55.63 15.07
N VAL A 8 -16.00 -55.65 15.87
CA VAL A 8 -15.16 -54.46 16.10
C VAL A 8 -14.43 -54.03 14.81
N LEU A 9 -13.93 -54.98 14.02
CA LEU A 9 -13.31 -54.70 12.71
C LEU A 9 -14.30 -54.14 11.69
N LEU A 10 -15.54 -54.64 11.66
CA LEU A 10 -16.61 -54.11 10.81
C LEU A 10 -17.04 -52.69 11.22
N VAL A 11 -17.13 -52.41 12.52
CA VAL A 11 -17.48 -51.06 13.02
C VAL A 11 -16.37 -50.04 12.76
N LEU A 12 -15.10 -50.42 12.91
CA LEU A 12 -13.97 -49.56 12.51
C LEU A 12 -13.89 -49.34 10.99
N GLY A 13 -14.22 -50.37 10.20
CA GLY A 13 -14.33 -50.24 8.73
C GLY A 13 -15.46 -49.31 8.29
N LEU A 14 -16.61 -49.35 8.97
CA LEU A 14 -17.77 -48.49 8.69
C LEU A 14 -17.59 -47.04 9.18
N LEU A 15 -16.84 -46.82 10.26
CA LEU A 15 -16.47 -45.48 10.74
C LEU A 15 -15.43 -44.79 9.85
N LEU A 16 -14.58 -45.55 9.15
CA LEU A 16 -13.63 -44.99 8.17
C LEU A 16 -14.30 -44.66 6.81
N VAL A 17 -15.48 -45.21 6.53
CA VAL A 17 -16.24 -44.96 5.28
C VAL A 17 -17.21 -43.78 5.41
N THR A 18 -17.44 -43.27 6.63
CA THR A 18 -18.34 -42.12 6.90
C THR A 18 -17.60 -40.86 7.35
N ALA A 19 -16.27 -40.84 7.24
CA ALA A 19 -15.56 -39.58 7.10
C ALA A 19 -16.02 -38.94 5.79
N GLN A 20 -17.11 -38.17 5.85
CA GLN A 20 -17.35 -37.09 4.91
C GLN A 20 -16.03 -36.32 4.88
N GLN A 21 -15.26 -36.54 3.81
CA GLN A 21 -14.29 -35.55 3.38
C GLN A 21 -15.08 -34.27 3.37
N SER A 22 -14.78 -33.39 4.32
CA SER A 22 -15.14 -32.00 4.19
C SER A 22 -14.57 -31.64 2.83
N MET A 23 -15.44 -31.51 1.83
CA MET A 23 -15.12 -30.75 0.64
C MET A 23 -14.90 -29.35 1.17
N GLN A 24 -13.68 -29.10 1.63
CA GLN A 24 -13.14 -27.78 1.77
C GLN A 24 -13.35 -27.21 0.37
N MET A 25 -14.33 -26.31 0.24
CA MET A 25 -14.60 -25.64 -1.02
C MET A 25 -13.26 -25.15 -1.53
N SER A 26 -12.83 -25.76 -2.62
CA SER A 26 -11.61 -25.35 -3.27
C SER A 26 -11.82 -23.89 -3.64
N LEU A 27 -11.06 -22.98 -3.03
CA LEU A 27 -10.83 -21.63 -3.51
C LEU A 27 -10.05 -21.66 -4.84
N ARG A 28 -10.28 -22.67 -5.68
CA ARG A 28 -9.84 -22.72 -7.06
C ARG A 28 -10.62 -21.64 -7.79
N ASN A 29 -9.92 -20.53 -8.00
CA ASN A 29 -10.05 -19.69 -9.17
C ASN A 29 -11.50 -19.31 -9.53
N PRO A 30 -12.00 -18.13 -9.09
CA PRO A 30 -13.19 -17.51 -9.69
C PRO A 30 -12.99 -17.19 -11.20
N THR A 31 -11.85 -17.53 -11.78
CA THR A 31 -11.57 -17.47 -13.21
C THR A 31 -12.15 -18.61 -14.03
N ALA A 32 -12.58 -19.73 -13.42
CA ALA A 32 -13.07 -20.90 -14.17
C ALA A 32 -14.50 -20.73 -14.73
N GLU A 33 -15.31 -19.81 -14.18
CA GLU A 33 -16.69 -19.58 -14.67
C GLU A 33 -16.82 -18.46 -15.71
N ILE A 34 -15.69 -17.92 -16.20
CA ILE A 34 -15.66 -16.99 -17.34
C ILE A 34 -14.76 -17.60 -18.42
N GLU A 35 -15.07 -18.79 -18.89
CA GLU A 35 -14.34 -19.52 -19.96
C GLU A 35 -15.23 -19.98 -21.11
N THR A 36 -16.17 -19.13 -21.55
CA THR A 36 -16.90 -19.34 -22.82
C THR A 36 -16.80 -18.12 -23.74
N SER A 37 -15.63 -17.89 -24.34
CA SER A 37 -15.53 -17.19 -25.64
C SER A 37 -14.11 -17.29 -26.21
N ASN A 38 -14.01 -17.71 -27.48
CA ASN A 38 -12.78 -17.97 -28.25
C ASN A 38 -12.02 -16.71 -28.69
N CYS A 39 -12.15 -15.60 -27.96
CA CYS A 39 -11.36 -14.40 -28.17
C CYS A 39 -11.12 -13.77 -26.79
N LYS A 40 -10.15 -14.28 -26.04
CA LYS A 40 -9.84 -13.78 -24.69
C LYS A 40 -8.42 -13.30 -24.60
N ILE A 41 -8.32 -12.07 -25.05
CA ILE A 41 -7.20 -11.23 -24.72
C ILE A 41 -7.46 -10.86 -23.28
N ALA A 42 -6.70 -11.45 -22.37
CA ALA A 42 -6.71 -11.02 -20.99
C ALA A 42 -6.05 -9.64 -20.92
N PHE A 43 -6.82 -8.59 -21.12
CA PHE A 43 -6.38 -7.25 -20.75
C PHE A 43 -6.11 -7.24 -19.24
N LEU A 44 -4.84 -7.26 -18.85
CA LEU A 44 -4.47 -7.13 -17.45
C LEU A 44 -4.72 -5.69 -17.02
N ARG A 45 -5.57 -5.52 -16.01
CA ARG A 45 -5.92 -4.20 -15.46
C ARG A 45 -4.82 -3.72 -14.50
N LEU A 46 -4.66 -2.41 -14.36
CA LEU A 46 -3.86 -1.85 -13.27
C LEU A 46 -4.76 -1.63 -12.05
N GLY A 47 -4.33 -2.11 -10.88
CA GLY A 47 -5.00 -1.76 -9.62
C GLY A 47 -4.51 -0.41 -9.13
N LEU A 48 -5.41 0.53 -8.88
CA LEU A 48 -5.08 1.87 -8.38
C LEU A 48 -5.63 2.02 -6.96
N VAL A 49 -4.77 2.38 -6.00
CA VAL A 49 -5.13 2.39 -4.58
C VAL A 49 -4.79 3.73 -3.97
N PHE A 50 -5.70 4.28 -3.18
CA PHE A 50 -5.50 5.52 -2.42
C PHE A 50 -6.43 5.57 -1.20
N THR A 51 -6.14 6.45 -0.25
CA THR A 51 -6.80 6.42 1.08
C THR A 51 -7.81 7.54 1.31
N SER A 52 -7.69 8.69 0.64
CA SER A 52 -8.42 9.91 1.02
C SER A 52 -9.34 10.46 -0.07
N ASP A 53 -10.30 11.29 0.35
CA ASP A 53 -11.19 12.02 -0.55
C ASP A 53 -10.44 13.00 -1.45
N ASN A 54 -9.32 13.59 -0.97
CA ASN A 54 -8.48 14.44 -1.80
C ASN A 54 -7.82 13.67 -2.95
N ASN A 55 -7.48 12.38 -2.74
CA ASN A 55 -6.93 11.55 -3.80
C ASN A 55 -7.98 11.19 -4.85
N GLU A 56 -9.19 10.83 -4.41
CA GLU A 56 -10.32 10.57 -5.31
C GLU A 56 -10.69 11.83 -6.09
N LYS A 57 -10.79 12.97 -5.40
CA LYS A 57 -11.06 14.26 -6.01
C LYS A 57 -10.01 14.62 -7.06
N ALA A 58 -8.73 14.40 -6.80
CA ALA A 58 -7.67 14.65 -7.78
C ALA A 58 -7.83 13.81 -9.06
N LEU A 59 -8.23 12.54 -8.91
CA LEU A 59 -8.51 11.66 -10.04
C LEU A 59 -9.74 12.14 -10.83
N LEU A 60 -10.84 12.47 -10.16
CA LEU A 60 -12.08 12.89 -10.81
C LEU A 60 -11.96 14.28 -11.47
N ASP A 61 -11.37 15.26 -10.77
CA ASP A 61 -11.17 16.62 -11.28
C ASP A 61 -10.23 16.66 -12.50
N SER A 62 -9.41 15.62 -12.69
CA SER A 62 -8.52 15.54 -13.86
C SER A 62 -9.26 15.34 -15.18
N GLY A 63 -10.48 14.78 -15.15
CA GLY A 63 -11.22 14.38 -16.34
C GLY A 63 -10.57 13.23 -17.13
N LEU A 64 -9.52 12.59 -16.59
CA LEU A 64 -8.80 11.51 -17.29
C LEU A 64 -9.37 10.12 -17.02
N TYR A 65 -10.21 9.98 -15.99
CA TYR A 65 -10.87 8.73 -15.64
C TYR A 65 -12.24 8.65 -16.31
N GLU A 66 -12.46 7.57 -17.04
CA GLU A 66 -13.74 7.26 -17.67
C GLU A 66 -14.28 5.96 -17.08
N PRO A 67 -15.46 5.97 -16.42
CA PRO A 67 -16.06 4.75 -15.89
C PRO A 67 -16.50 3.81 -17.03
N ASP A 68 -16.44 2.51 -16.77
CA ASP A 68 -17.00 1.50 -17.66
C ASP A 68 -18.51 1.74 -17.88
N SER A 69 -18.96 1.63 -19.13
CA SER A 69 -20.33 2.00 -19.52
C SER A 69 -21.39 1.02 -19.02
N GLU A 70 -21.02 -0.25 -18.79
CA GLU A 70 -21.95 -1.29 -18.36
C GLU A 70 -21.82 -1.56 -16.86
N ASN A 71 -20.58 -1.68 -16.39
CA ASN A 71 -20.26 -2.08 -15.02
C ASN A 71 -19.29 -1.08 -14.39
N PRO A 72 -19.72 0.16 -14.07
CA PRO A 72 -18.83 1.23 -13.60
C PRO A 72 -18.22 0.97 -12.22
N SER A 73 -18.82 0.08 -11.43
CA SER A 73 -18.30 -0.30 -10.11
C SER A 73 -18.91 -1.60 -9.59
N VAL A 74 -18.24 -2.21 -8.62
CA VAL A 74 -18.77 -3.33 -7.82
C VAL A 74 -18.39 -3.16 -6.35
N ASP A 75 -19.32 -3.48 -5.45
CA ASP A 75 -19.10 -3.43 -4.01
C ASP A 75 -18.72 -4.83 -3.50
N ILE A 76 -17.56 -4.96 -2.84
CA ILE A 76 -17.09 -6.22 -2.25
C ILE A 76 -16.61 -5.94 -0.82
N ALA A 77 -17.15 -6.69 0.14
CA ALA A 77 -16.83 -6.53 1.57
C ALA A 77 -16.95 -5.06 2.05
N GLY A 78 -18.01 -4.36 1.61
CA GLY A 78 -18.27 -2.97 1.99
C GLY A 78 -17.35 -1.93 1.36
N ARG A 79 -16.57 -2.29 0.33
CA ARG A 79 -15.68 -1.40 -0.41
C ARG A 79 -16.09 -1.33 -1.87
N ARG A 80 -16.09 -0.13 -2.43
CA ARG A 80 -16.42 0.10 -3.84
C ARG A 80 -15.17 0.06 -4.71
N PHE A 81 -15.18 -0.84 -5.68
CA PHE A 81 -14.16 -0.96 -6.70
C PHE A 81 -14.72 -0.34 -7.98
N HIS A 82 -14.12 0.75 -8.44
CA HIS A 82 -14.53 1.46 -9.65
C HIS A 82 -13.78 0.89 -10.84
N ILE A 83 -14.50 0.58 -11.91
CA ILE A 83 -13.98 -0.06 -13.12
C ILE A 83 -14.07 0.96 -14.25
N GLY A 84 -12.98 1.11 -15.00
CA GLY A 84 -12.94 2.06 -16.10
C GLY A 84 -11.58 2.16 -16.77
N THR A 85 -11.31 3.30 -17.38
CA THR A 85 -10.02 3.63 -17.97
C THR A 85 -9.45 4.91 -17.38
N LEU A 86 -8.12 5.02 -17.38
CA LEU A 86 -7.40 6.27 -17.15
C LEU A 86 -6.51 6.49 -18.37
N ASN A 87 -6.87 7.47 -19.21
CA ASN A 87 -6.16 7.74 -20.46
C ASN A 87 -5.93 6.47 -21.30
N ASN A 88 -7.02 5.72 -21.58
CA ASN A 88 -7.05 4.43 -22.28
C ASN A 88 -6.39 3.23 -21.58
N SER A 89 -5.76 3.41 -20.42
CA SER A 89 -5.26 2.28 -19.62
C SER A 89 -6.42 1.73 -18.79
N LEU A 90 -6.65 0.41 -18.83
CA LEU A 90 -7.71 -0.23 -18.04
C LEU A 90 -7.33 -0.22 -16.56
N ILE A 91 -8.10 0.49 -15.74
CA ILE A 91 -7.85 0.65 -14.30
C ILE A 91 -9.02 0.08 -13.52
N ILE A 92 -8.71 -0.47 -12.34
CA ILE A 92 -9.69 -0.59 -11.27
C ILE A 92 -9.15 0.13 -10.06
N TYR A 93 -9.89 1.10 -9.55
CA TYR A 93 -9.47 1.82 -8.36
C TYR A 93 -10.35 1.54 -7.15
N VAL A 94 -9.77 1.71 -5.97
CA VAL A 94 -10.47 1.62 -4.69
C VAL A 94 -9.93 2.69 -3.74
N LYS A 95 -10.85 3.44 -3.14
CA LYS A 95 -10.57 4.28 -1.98
C LYS A 95 -10.67 3.44 -0.72
N THR A 96 -9.56 3.21 -0.04
CA THR A 96 -9.49 2.23 1.06
C THR A 96 -9.86 2.82 2.42
N GLY A 97 -9.86 4.15 2.56
CA GLY A 97 -9.76 4.79 3.86
C GLY A 97 -8.37 4.60 4.48
N SER A 98 -8.23 5.05 5.73
CA SER A 98 -6.98 4.92 6.50
C SER A 98 -6.88 3.56 7.20
N HIS A 99 -5.70 3.29 7.76
CA HIS A 99 -5.29 2.08 8.49
C HIS A 99 -4.94 0.87 7.62
N SER A 100 -3.86 0.21 8.03
CA SER A 100 -3.18 -0.90 7.36
C SER A 100 -4.11 -2.05 7.00
N VAL A 101 -5.03 -2.42 7.90
CA VAL A 101 -5.98 -3.53 7.72
C VAL A 101 -6.97 -3.25 6.57
N ASN A 102 -7.47 -2.02 6.48
CA ASN A 102 -8.38 -1.62 5.39
C ASN A 102 -7.68 -1.66 4.03
N VAL A 103 -6.43 -1.18 3.99
CA VAL A 103 -5.58 -1.18 2.80
C VAL A 103 -5.30 -2.61 2.36
N ALA A 104 -4.80 -3.47 3.25
CA ALA A 104 -4.47 -4.86 2.95
C ALA A 104 -5.70 -5.63 2.44
N THR A 105 -6.86 -5.44 3.07
CA THR A 105 -8.12 -6.08 2.65
C THR A 105 -8.49 -5.67 1.22
N ALA A 106 -8.43 -4.37 0.91
CA ALA A 106 -8.78 -3.86 -0.41
C ALA A 106 -7.79 -4.32 -1.50
N VAL A 107 -6.48 -4.28 -1.20
CA VAL A 107 -5.43 -4.73 -2.13
C VAL A 107 -5.56 -6.23 -2.37
N GLN A 108 -5.82 -7.04 -1.35
CA GLN A 108 -6.01 -8.48 -1.52
C GLN A 108 -7.23 -8.79 -2.40
N ILE A 109 -8.32 -8.05 -2.22
CA ILE A 109 -9.51 -8.19 -3.09
C ILE A 109 -9.19 -7.78 -4.53
N LEU A 110 -8.46 -6.67 -4.74
CA LEU A 110 -8.01 -6.24 -6.08
C LEU A 110 -7.28 -7.38 -6.80
N LEU A 111 -6.30 -7.96 -6.12
CA LEU A 111 -5.43 -9.00 -6.68
C LEU A 111 -6.18 -10.29 -7.01
N LEU A 112 -7.14 -10.71 -6.18
CA LEU A 112 -7.86 -11.97 -6.34
C LEU A 112 -9.05 -11.89 -7.30
N ARG A 113 -9.73 -10.74 -7.38
CA ARG A 113 -11.01 -10.62 -8.08
C ARG A 113 -10.91 -10.00 -9.47
N PHE A 114 -9.85 -9.24 -9.76
CA PHE A 114 -9.85 -8.34 -10.90
C PHE A 114 -8.71 -8.54 -11.92
N ARG A 115 -7.90 -9.60 -11.76
CA ARG A 115 -6.79 -9.95 -12.68
C ARG A 115 -5.87 -8.76 -12.95
N THR A 116 -5.31 -8.18 -11.90
CA THR A 116 -4.43 -7.01 -12.01
C THR A 116 -2.98 -7.41 -12.35
N SER A 117 -2.31 -6.64 -13.22
CA SER A 117 -0.87 -6.80 -13.51
C SER A 117 0.03 -6.30 -12.37
N GLY A 118 -0.47 -5.34 -11.59
CA GLY A 118 0.19 -4.83 -10.40
C GLY A 118 -0.61 -3.72 -9.73
N ILE A 119 -0.07 -3.16 -8.65
CA ILE A 119 -0.72 -2.18 -7.79
C ILE A 119 0.04 -0.85 -7.82
N ILE A 120 -0.66 0.21 -8.21
CA ILE A 120 -0.17 1.58 -8.18
C ILE A 120 -0.84 2.26 -7.00
N PHE A 121 -0.05 2.68 -6.02
CA PHE A 121 -0.55 3.46 -4.90
C PHE A 121 -0.15 4.92 -5.05
N PHE A 122 -1.10 5.83 -4.86
CA PHE A 122 -0.79 7.23 -4.62
C PHE A 122 -1.55 7.75 -3.40
N GLY A 123 -0.90 8.55 -2.57
CA GLY A 123 -1.48 9.00 -1.32
C GLY A 123 -0.77 10.22 -0.75
N SER A 124 -1.34 10.79 0.30
CA SER A 124 -0.70 11.87 1.06
C SER A 124 0.28 11.30 2.10
N SER A 125 1.37 12.02 2.37
CA SER A 125 2.35 11.71 3.41
C SER A 125 2.79 12.97 4.15
N GLY A 126 3.32 12.80 5.36
CA GLY A 126 4.02 13.86 6.09
C GLY A 126 5.53 13.77 5.85
N SER A 127 6.18 14.91 5.66
CA SER A 127 7.64 14.99 5.59
C SER A 127 8.25 14.83 6.98
N LEU A 128 9.29 13.99 7.05
CA LEU A 128 10.18 13.81 8.20
C LEU A 128 11.53 14.51 8.00
N ASP A 129 11.80 14.99 6.78
CA ASP A 129 13.00 15.76 6.42
C ASP A 129 12.62 16.92 5.50
N GLU A 130 12.39 18.09 6.10
CA GLU A 130 11.98 19.30 5.38
C GLU A 130 13.08 19.82 4.44
N LYS A 131 14.36 19.44 4.64
CA LYS A 131 15.42 19.83 3.71
C LYS A 131 15.32 19.06 2.41
N MET A 132 14.80 17.83 2.46
CA MET A 132 14.67 16.97 1.30
C MET A 132 13.32 17.14 0.61
N LEU A 133 12.23 17.17 1.38
CA LEU A 133 10.85 17.10 0.94
C LEU A 133 9.98 18.13 1.66
N VAL A 134 9.31 18.99 0.89
CA VAL A 134 8.38 20.00 1.39
C VAL A 134 6.96 19.77 0.89
N PRO A 135 5.93 20.38 1.50
CA PRO A 135 4.57 20.23 1.01
C PRO A 135 4.42 20.54 -0.48
N GLY A 136 3.72 19.65 -1.19
CA GLY A 136 3.54 19.67 -2.64
C GLY A 136 4.54 18.82 -3.43
N ASP A 137 5.68 18.46 -2.86
CA ASP A 137 6.61 17.50 -3.47
C ASP A 137 6.00 16.11 -3.54
N VAL A 138 6.54 15.27 -4.43
CA VAL A 138 6.18 13.86 -4.54
C VAL A 138 7.41 12.99 -4.26
N ALA A 139 7.32 12.15 -3.23
CA ALA A 139 8.31 11.13 -2.96
C ALA A 139 7.98 9.84 -3.73
N VAL A 140 9.01 9.25 -4.36
CA VAL A 140 8.99 7.91 -4.94
C VAL A 140 9.98 7.06 -4.14
N PRO A 141 9.51 6.41 -3.06
CA PRO A 141 10.41 5.67 -2.19
C PRO A 141 10.99 4.44 -2.92
N LYS A 142 12.21 4.03 -2.55
CA LYS A 142 12.77 2.73 -2.97
C LYS A 142 12.33 1.59 -2.06
N ALA A 143 11.92 1.91 -0.83
CA ALA A 143 11.40 0.96 0.14
C ALA A 143 10.51 1.66 1.17
N VAL A 144 9.57 0.90 1.72
CA VAL A 144 8.68 1.33 2.81
C VAL A 144 8.70 0.31 3.94
N ALA A 145 8.41 0.73 5.17
CA ALA A 145 8.44 -0.17 6.33
C ALA A 145 7.31 0.14 7.32
N PHE A 146 6.86 -0.88 8.04
CA PHE A 146 6.01 -0.71 9.21
C PHE A 146 6.85 -0.24 10.41
N THR A 147 6.91 1.07 10.61
CA THR A 147 7.61 1.70 11.73
C THR A 147 6.72 1.89 12.95
N GLY A 148 5.45 1.47 12.88
CA GLY A 148 4.52 1.44 14.01
C GLY A 148 4.38 0.06 14.68
N VAL A 149 5.20 -0.92 14.31
CA VAL A 149 5.17 -2.27 14.88
C VAL A 149 6.36 -2.41 15.82
N TRP A 150 6.07 -2.52 17.12
CA TRP A 150 7.09 -2.53 18.17
C TRP A 150 6.87 -3.64 19.18
N GLU A 151 7.97 -4.09 19.75
CA GLU A 151 8.00 -4.86 20.96
C GLU A 151 8.26 -3.92 22.14
N TRP A 152 7.31 -3.84 23.07
CA TRP A 152 7.55 -3.12 24.32
C TRP A 152 8.48 -3.94 25.20
N LYS A 153 9.66 -3.39 25.50
CA LYS A 153 10.61 -4.08 26.36
C LYS A 153 10.17 -3.97 27.82
N LYS A 154 10.64 -4.92 28.63
CA LYS A 154 10.43 -4.88 30.08
C LYS A 154 10.96 -3.57 30.64
N PHE A 155 10.31 -3.05 31.67
CA PHE A 155 10.79 -1.88 32.39
C PHE A 155 12.27 -2.07 32.79
N ARG A 156 13.09 -1.04 32.55
CA ARG A 156 14.57 -1.06 32.72
C ARG A 156 15.36 -1.99 31.80
N SER A 157 14.78 -2.44 30.69
CA SER A 157 15.56 -3.09 29.64
C SER A 157 16.48 -2.09 28.93
N GLU A 158 17.69 -2.54 28.59
CA GLU A 158 18.66 -1.78 27.79
C GLU A 158 18.61 -2.16 26.29
N GLU A 159 17.68 -3.04 25.88
CA GLU A 159 17.65 -3.67 24.55
C GLU A 159 16.76 -2.96 23.52
N GLY A 160 16.18 -1.79 23.83
CA GLY A 160 15.27 -1.09 22.92
C GLY A 160 15.89 0.15 22.27
N LYS A 161 15.54 0.36 20.99
CA LYS A 161 16.01 1.49 20.19
C LYS A 161 15.36 2.84 20.51
N LEU A 162 14.07 2.87 20.87
CA LEU A 162 13.37 4.11 21.25
C LEU A 162 13.18 4.15 22.76
N VAL A 163 14.00 4.96 23.43
CA VAL A 163 13.95 5.19 24.87
C VAL A 163 13.06 6.40 25.14
N PHE A 164 11.89 6.20 25.74
CA PHE A 164 10.93 7.28 25.97
C PHE A 164 11.46 8.36 26.92
N GLY A 165 12.35 7.97 27.84
CA GLY A 165 12.96 8.89 28.81
C GLY A 165 13.77 10.02 28.19
N ASP A 166 14.30 9.80 26.99
CA ASP A 166 15.08 10.79 26.23
C ASP A 166 14.21 11.91 25.63
N PHE A 167 12.88 11.77 25.74
CA PHE A 167 11.87 12.69 25.22
C PHE A 167 10.97 13.28 26.31
N ASN A 168 11.30 13.08 27.59
CA ASN A 168 10.56 13.72 28.67
C ASN A 168 10.72 15.26 28.61
N TYR A 169 9.71 15.97 29.10
CA TYR A 169 9.74 17.42 29.25
C TYR A 169 9.25 17.80 30.65
N PRO A 170 9.91 18.74 31.36
CA PRO A 170 11.02 19.59 30.91
C PRO A 170 12.40 18.92 30.97
N GLU A 171 12.55 17.82 31.71
CA GLU A 171 13.84 17.16 31.92
C GLU A 171 13.78 15.70 31.46
N ASN A 172 14.83 15.28 30.76
CA ASN A 172 15.03 13.89 30.36
C ASN A 172 15.28 13.00 31.59
N GLY A 173 14.88 11.73 31.51
CA GLY A 173 15.13 10.77 32.59
C GLY A 173 14.30 9.51 32.49
N GLU A 174 14.57 8.55 33.38
CA GLU A 174 13.80 7.31 33.46
C GLU A 174 12.30 7.59 33.60
N ASN A 175 11.48 6.89 32.83
CA ASN A 175 10.03 6.93 32.96
C ASN A 175 9.44 5.51 32.89
N LEU A 176 8.17 5.39 33.26
CA LEU A 176 7.48 4.10 33.30
C LEU A 176 7.25 3.47 31.92
N LEU A 177 7.34 4.25 30.83
CA LEU A 177 7.24 3.72 29.47
C LEU A 177 8.51 2.96 29.06
N GLY A 178 9.67 3.31 29.61
CA GLY A 178 10.92 2.58 29.35
C GLY A 178 11.37 2.70 27.89
N THR A 179 11.49 1.56 27.21
CA THR A 179 11.99 1.50 25.83
C THR A 179 11.21 0.50 24.97
N VAL A 180 11.18 0.76 23.66
CA VAL A 180 10.64 -0.18 22.65
C VAL A 180 11.69 -0.55 21.62
N GLU A 181 11.58 -1.76 21.08
CA GLU A 181 12.35 -2.20 19.92
C GLU A 181 11.44 -2.31 18.70
N TYR A 182 11.97 -2.00 17.52
CA TYR A 182 11.21 -2.09 16.28
C TYR A 182 11.25 -3.51 15.74
N GLU A 183 10.07 -4.06 15.44
CA GLU A 183 10.00 -5.45 15.00
C GLU A 183 10.16 -5.59 13.48
N THR A 184 10.82 -6.67 13.07
CA THR A 184 10.66 -7.21 11.72
C THR A 184 9.32 -7.94 11.63
N ILE A 185 8.62 -7.79 10.51
CA ILE A 185 7.40 -8.56 10.23
C ILE A 185 7.72 -9.85 9.47
N ASN A 186 6.82 -10.82 9.55
CA ASN A 186 6.88 -12.00 8.69
C ASN A 186 6.19 -11.71 7.35
N MET A 187 6.92 -11.88 6.25
CA MET A 187 6.39 -11.84 4.90
C MET A 187 6.28 -13.27 4.36
N PHE A 188 5.10 -13.61 3.86
CA PHE A 188 4.80 -14.89 3.23
C PHE A 188 4.84 -14.72 1.71
N SER A 189 5.24 -15.76 0.99
CA SER A 189 5.17 -15.78 -0.47
C SER A 189 4.77 -17.17 -0.93
N PRO A 190 4.10 -17.33 -2.09
CA PRO A 190 3.59 -18.63 -2.54
C PRO A 190 4.66 -19.71 -2.64
N ASN A 191 5.88 -19.33 -3.04
CA ASN A 191 6.93 -20.27 -3.43
C ASN A 191 8.16 -20.24 -2.50
N GLU A 192 8.11 -19.51 -1.38
CA GLU A 192 9.25 -19.34 -0.47
C GLU A 192 8.85 -19.50 0.98
N ALA A 193 9.79 -19.94 1.82
CA ALA A 193 9.60 -19.94 3.26
C ALA A 193 9.39 -18.51 3.79
N PRO A 194 8.58 -18.31 4.85
CA PRO A 194 8.35 -16.98 5.42
C PRO A 194 9.67 -16.30 5.81
N LYS A 195 9.80 -15.02 5.45
CA LYS A 195 11.01 -14.22 5.73
C LYS A 195 10.69 -13.12 6.72
N LYS A 196 11.59 -12.90 7.68
CA LYS A 196 11.57 -11.69 8.52
C LYS A 196 12.08 -10.51 7.72
N VAL A 197 11.28 -9.46 7.61
CA VAL A 197 11.61 -8.26 6.83
C VAL A 197 11.29 -7.01 7.64
N PHE A 198 12.10 -5.97 7.48
CA PHE A 198 11.82 -4.64 8.00
C PHE A 198 11.44 -3.69 6.85
N TRP A 199 12.33 -3.59 5.85
CA TRP A 199 12.08 -2.84 4.62
C TRP A 199 11.41 -3.71 3.57
N LEU A 200 10.32 -3.21 3.01
CA LEU A 200 9.60 -3.75 1.86
C LEU A 200 10.04 -2.95 0.62
N PRO A 201 10.92 -3.51 -0.23
CA PRO A 201 11.42 -2.80 -1.40
C PRO A 201 10.31 -2.65 -2.45
N ILE A 202 10.25 -1.47 -3.08
CA ILE A 202 9.43 -1.30 -4.28
C ILE A 202 9.98 -2.21 -5.38
N THR A 203 9.09 -2.79 -6.20
CA THR A 203 9.54 -3.69 -7.26
C THR A 203 10.49 -3.00 -8.23
N THR A 204 11.67 -3.59 -8.44
CA THR A 204 12.79 -2.97 -9.16
C THR A 204 12.41 -2.50 -10.56
N SER A 205 11.64 -3.30 -11.30
CA SER A 205 11.18 -2.96 -12.65
C SER A 205 10.30 -1.71 -12.66
N TRP A 206 9.33 -1.61 -11.75
CA TRP A 206 8.42 -0.46 -11.66
C TRP A 206 9.08 0.77 -11.06
N TYR A 207 9.98 0.61 -10.09
CA TYR A 207 10.77 1.71 -9.56
C TYR A 207 11.65 2.36 -10.64
N ASN A 208 12.34 1.54 -11.45
CA ASN A 208 13.16 2.03 -12.55
C ASN A 208 12.32 2.71 -13.63
N ALA A 209 11.18 2.11 -13.99
CA ALA A 209 10.24 2.69 -14.96
C ALA A 209 9.67 4.03 -14.46
N ALA A 210 9.28 4.12 -13.19
CA ALA A 210 8.83 5.37 -12.57
C ALA A 210 9.93 6.44 -12.58
N THR A 211 11.17 6.09 -12.19
CA THR A 211 12.30 7.02 -12.21
C THR A 211 12.55 7.58 -13.61
N LYS A 212 12.47 6.73 -14.64
CA LYS A 212 12.61 7.16 -16.05
C LYS A 212 11.45 8.05 -16.51
N ALA A 213 10.22 7.66 -16.21
CA ALA A 213 9.02 8.34 -16.70
C ALA A 213 8.80 9.72 -16.05
N LEU A 214 9.26 9.89 -14.81
CA LEU A 214 8.96 11.05 -13.97
C LEU A 214 10.08 12.09 -13.93
N LYS A 215 11.23 11.84 -14.57
CA LYS A 215 12.41 12.73 -14.53
C LYS A 215 12.10 14.19 -14.85
N ASP A 216 11.24 14.42 -15.84
CA ASP A 216 10.86 15.75 -16.33
C ASP A 216 9.39 16.11 -16.01
N LEU A 217 8.78 15.41 -15.06
CA LEU A 217 7.39 15.68 -14.67
C LEU A 217 7.30 17.06 -14.00
N LYS A 218 6.48 17.93 -14.58
CA LYS A 218 6.11 19.21 -13.98
C LYS A 218 4.94 19.00 -13.03
N LEU A 219 5.15 19.30 -11.76
CA LEU A 219 4.13 19.27 -10.73
C LEU A 219 3.39 20.61 -10.65
N ARG A 220 2.16 20.58 -10.13
CA ARG A 220 1.30 21.75 -9.97
C ARG A 220 1.71 22.53 -8.72
N GLN A 221 1.95 23.83 -8.88
CA GLN A 221 2.34 24.72 -7.79
C GLN A 221 1.16 25.41 -7.10
N CYS A 222 0.05 25.63 -7.80
CA CYS A 222 -1.09 26.41 -7.30
C CYS A 222 -2.43 25.71 -7.54
N TYR A 223 -3.35 25.84 -6.59
CA TYR A 223 -4.73 25.39 -6.71
C TYR A 223 -5.65 26.47 -6.16
N SER A 224 -6.64 26.88 -6.96
CA SER A 224 -7.39 28.12 -6.71
C SER A 224 -6.42 29.30 -6.55
N ASP A 225 -6.57 30.11 -5.49
CA ASP A 225 -5.72 31.26 -5.19
C ASP A 225 -4.54 30.91 -4.25
N GLU A 226 -4.41 29.63 -3.86
CA GLU A 226 -3.35 29.15 -2.98
C GLU A 226 -2.18 28.55 -3.79
N CYS A 227 -0.97 29.04 -3.54
CA CYS A 227 0.26 28.59 -4.20
C CYS A 227 1.31 28.15 -3.17
N LEU A 228 2.07 27.10 -3.52
CA LEU A 228 3.25 26.70 -2.78
C LEU A 228 4.35 27.77 -2.91
N PRO A 229 5.14 28.01 -1.85
CA PRO A 229 6.21 29.03 -1.86
C PRO A 229 7.34 28.71 -2.84
N GLY A 230 7.51 27.43 -3.20
CA GLY A 230 8.51 26.96 -4.13
C GLY A 230 7.91 26.04 -5.19
N LYS A 231 8.67 25.80 -6.27
CA LYS A 231 8.28 24.84 -7.31
C LYS A 231 8.38 23.43 -6.75
N PRO A 232 7.27 22.66 -6.74
CA PRO A 232 7.31 21.28 -6.27
C PRO A 232 8.11 20.39 -7.22
N LYS A 233 8.74 19.36 -6.65
CA LYS A 233 9.61 18.40 -7.36
C LYS A 233 9.25 16.95 -7.03
N VAL A 234 9.71 16.04 -7.89
CA VAL A 234 9.71 14.61 -7.60
C VAL A 234 11.05 14.23 -6.99
N VAL A 235 11.04 13.50 -5.87
CA VAL A 235 12.24 13.02 -5.19
C VAL A 235 12.25 11.49 -5.19
N PHE A 236 13.32 10.91 -5.75
CA PHE A 236 13.49 9.46 -5.87
C PHE A 236 14.43 8.92 -4.78
N GLY A 237 14.31 7.63 -4.48
CA GLY A 237 15.29 6.90 -3.68
C GLY A 237 15.16 7.08 -2.17
N SER A 238 14.14 7.81 -1.73
CA SER A 238 13.76 7.96 -0.34
C SER A 238 13.27 6.65 0.27
N LYS A 239 13.09 6.63 1.59
CA LYS A 239 12.39 5.56 2.31
C LYS A 239 11.15 6.13 3.00
N GLY A 240 10.09 5.34 3.02
CA GLY A 240 8.83 5.71 3.67
C GLY A 240 8.57 4.93 4.95
N SER A 241 8.15 5.64 5.99
CA SER A 241 7.63 5.12 7.24
C SER A 241 6.11 4.91 7.12
N THR A 242 5.59 3.78 7.57
CA THR A 242 4.14 3.52 7.64
C THR A 242 3.74 3.08 9.04
N SER A 243 2.67 3.68 9.58
CA SER A 243 2.08 3.35 10.87
C SER A 243 0.57 3.57 10.87
N ASP A 244 -0.15 2.91 11.78
CA ASP A 244 -1.60 3.13 11.94
C ASP A 244 -1.94 4.40 12.73
N PHE A 245 -0.92 5.09 13.25
CA PHE A 245 -1.03 6.44 13.78
C PHE A 245 -0.34 7.44 12.83
N TYR A 246 -0.82 8.68 12.86
CA TYR A 246 -0.27 9.75 12.06
C TYR A 246 0.85 10.49 12.80
N VAL A 247 2.03 10.59 12.19
CA VAL A 247 3.22 11.20 12.80
C VAL A 247 3.13 12.73 12.75
N ARG A 248 2.70 13.33 13.85
CA ARG A 248 2.70 14.81 14.03
C ARG A 248 3.77 15.32 14.98
N ASN A 249 4.31 14.46 15.84
CA ASN A 249 5.32 14.89 16.81
C ASN A 249 6.67 15.07 16.11
N LYS A 250 7.30 16.25 16.29
CA LYS A 250 8.59 16.59 15.67
C LYS A 250 9.70 15.64 16.11
N ALA A 251 9.83 15.42 17.42
CA ALA A 251 10.92 14.63 17.98
C ALA A 251 10.84 13.16 17.54
N TYR A 252 9.64 12.60 17.48
CA TYR A 252 9.44 11.25 16.93
C TYR A 252 9.67 11.19 15.42
N GLY A 253 9.30 12.25 14.67
CA GLY A 253 9.63 12.36 13.25
C GLY A 253 11.14 12.42 12.99
N ASP A 254 11.87 13.20 13.78
CA ASP A 254 13.33 13.28 13.74
C ASP A 254 13.96 11.93 14.09
N PHE A 255 13.46 11.27 15.14
CA PHE A 255 13.89 9.92 15.50
C PHE A 255 13.76 8.96 14.31
N LEU A 256 12.63 8.96 13.62
CA LEU A 256 12.41 8.10 12.46
C LEU A 256 13.38 8.42 11.30
N ASN A 257 13.66 9.69 11.06
CA ASN A 257 14.62 10.09 10.05
C ASN A 257 16.04 9.64 10.43
N ASP A 258 16.50 9.96 11.63
CA ASP A 258 17.88 9.69 12.07
C ASP A 258 18.17 8.19 12.19
N ASN A 259 17.18 7.39 12.58
CA ASN A 259 17.37 5.97 12.87
C ASN A 259 17.04 5.02 11.71
N PHE A 260 16.26 5.48 10.73
CA PHE A 260 15.79 4.66 9.62
C PHE A 260 16.02 5.28 8.24
N ASN A 261 16.49 6.53 8.18
CA ASN A 261 16.56 7.37 6.99
C ASN A 261 15.20 7.46 6.28
N ALA A 262 14.12 7.45 7.06
CA ALA A 262 12.76 7.61 6.56
C ALA A 262 12.50 9.11 6.38
N THR A 263 12.13 9.51 5.16
CA THR A 263 11.95 10.93 4.82
C THR A 263 10.48 11.31 4.76
N THR A 264 9.59 10.31 4.71
CA THR A 264 8.13 10.47 4.72
C THR A 264 7.49 9.51 5.71
N ALA A 265 6.33 9.89 6.24
CA ALA A 265 5.45 9.03 7.02
C ALA A 265 4.03 9.01 6.43
N ASP A 266 3.44 7.82 6.27
CA ASP A 266 2.04 7.63 5.90
C ASP A 266 1.38 6.51 6.71
N THR A 267 0.16 6.14 6.32
CA THR A 267 -0.64 5.11 7.01
C THR A 267 -1.02 3.94 6.10
N ALA A 268 -0.34 3.76 4.96
CA ALA A 268 -0.80 2.81 3.94
C ALA A 268 0.28 2.13 3.09
N SER A 269 1.40 2.80 2.78
CA SER A 269 2.30 2.29 1.74
C SER A 269 2.90 0.93 2.07
N ALA A 270 3.31 0.69 3.32
CA ALA A 270 3.83 -0.62 3.71
C ALA A 270 2.77 -1.74 3.64
N SER A 271 1.49 -1.42 3.83
CA SER A 271 0.39 -2.39 3.67
C SER A 271 0.19 -2.76 2.20
N VAL A 272 0.20 -1.77 1.30
CA VAL A 272 0.22 -2.02 -0.16
C VAL A 272 1.41 -2.89 -0.56
N ALA A 273 2.60 -2.55 -0.05
CA ALA A 273 3.83 -3.26 -0.34
C ALA A 273 3.77 -4.71 0.14
N LEU A 274 3.41 -4.94 1.40
CA LEU A 274 3.35 -6.27 1.99
C LEU A 274 2.35 -7.16 1.25
N THR A 275 1.13 -6.67 1.01
CA THR A 275 0.12 -7.46 0.28
C THR A 275 0.56 -7.73 -1.15
N SER A 276 1.15 -6.76 -1.86
CA SER A 276 1.62 -6.96 -3.25
C SER A 276 2.76 -7.97 -3.33
N LEU A 277 3.78 -7.83 -2.48
CA LEU A 277 4.91 -8.76 -2.41
C LEU A 277 4.47 -10.17 -2.02
N SER A 278 3.52 -10.29 -1.08
CA SER A 278 3.01 -11.60 -0.64
C SER A 278 2.22 -12.34 -1.72
N ASN A 279 1.75 -11.62 -2.75
CA ASN A 279 1.06 -12.19 -3.90
C ASN A 279 1.97 -12.25 -5.16
N GLU A 280 3.27 -11.97 -5.02
CA GLU A 280 4.25 -11.90 -6.13
C GLU A 280 3.82 -10.91 -7.24
N LYS A 281 3.24 -9.77 -6.83
CA LYS A 281 2.77 -8.73 -7.75
C LYS A 281 3.65 -7.49 -7.75
N LEU A 282 3.76 -6.90 -8.93
CA LEU A 282 4.44 -5.62 -9.12
C LEU A 282 3.68 -4.52 -8.39
N PHE A 283 4.41 -3.58 -7.81
CA PHE A 283 3.80 -2.40 -7.20
C PHE A 283 4.75 -1.20 -7.19
N VAL A 284 4.16 -0.02 -7.09
CA VAL A 284 4.85 1.27 -6.93
C VAL A 284 4.04 2.20 -6.02
N VAL A 285 4.74 3.11 -5.36
CA VAL A 285 4.20 4.05 -4.39
C VAL A 285 4.55 5.48 -4.81
N PHE A 286 3.57 6.38 -4.79
CA PHE A 286 3.71 7.81 -5.00
C PHE A 286 3.16 8.57 -3.79
N GLN A 287 4.01 9.26 -3.05
CA GLN A 287 3.65 9.95 -1.82
C GLN A 287 3.69 11.46 -2.02
N GLY A 288 2.53 12.09 -2.11
CA GLY A 288 2.40 13.54 -2.12
C GLY A 288 2.58 14.10 -0.73
N VAL A 289 3.57 14.94 -0.51
CA VAL A 289 3.85 15.51 0.81
C VAL A 289 2.81 16.58 1.11
N SER A 290 1.94 16.35 2.09
CA SER A 290 0.89 17.31 2.44
C SER A 290 1.29 18.22 3.59
N ASN A 291 2.18 17.80 4.48
CA ASN A 291 2.57 18.52 5.68
C ASN A 291 4.00 18.15 6.12
N VAL A 292 4.48 18.78 7.20
CA VAL A 292 5.75 18.45 7.87
C VAL A 292 5.44 18.02 9.30
N ALA A 293 6.06 16.94 9.79
CA ALA A 293 5.94 16.53 11.18
C ALA A 293 6.40 17.66 12.13
N GLY A 294 5.63 17.93 13.17
CA GLY A 294 5.93 18.99 14.13
C GLY A 294 5.43 20.38 13.76
N LYS A 295 4.97 20.60 12.53
CA LYS A 295 4.40 21.89 12.10
C LYS A 295 2.87 21.89 12.20
N THR A 296 2.28 23.08 12.17
CA THR A 296 0.84 23.26 12.02
C THR A 296 0.36 22.53 10.76
N SER A 297 -0.87 22.03 10.80
CA SER A 297 -1.49 21.39 9.63
C SER A 297 -1.44 22.36 8.45
N SER A 298 -1.13 21.83 7.28
CA SER A 298 -1.18 22.61 6.06
C SER A 298 -2.62 23.00 5.73
N ASP A 299 -2.77 24.11 5.00
CA ASP A 299 -4.07 24.54 4.49
C ASP A 299 -4.68 23.46 3.59
N SER A 300 -6.01 23.46 3.49
CA SER A 300 -6.74 22.46 2.73
C SER A 300 -6.32 22.42 1.26
N GLY A 301 -5.98 23.57 0.66
CA GLY A 301 -5.47 23.64 -0.72
C GLY A 301 -4.08 23.01 -0.88
N VAL A 302 -3.18 23.16 0.09
CA VAL A 302 -1.86 22.49 0.08
C VAL A 302 -2.02 20.97 0.19
N SER A 303 -2.91 20.48 1.06
CA SER A 303 -3.20 19.05 1.18
C SER A 303 -3.80 18.46 -0.11
N TYR A 304 -4.68 19.21 -0.78
CA TYR A 304 -5.18 18.82 -2.10
C TYR A 304 -4.08 18.84 -3.17
N LEU A 305 -3.25 19.89 -3.21
CA LEU A 305 -2.13 20.01 -4.15
C LEU A 305 -1.17 18.82 -4.06
N ALA A 306 -0.83 18.40 -2.84
CA ALA A 306 -0.03 17.20 -2.61
C ALA A 306 -0.68 15.95 -3.21
N SER A 307 -1.98 15.77 -2.98
CA SER A 307 -2.76 14.64 -3.52
C SER A 307 -2.83 14.68 -5.05
N TYR A 308 -3.01 15.86 -5.63
CA TYR A 308 -3.04 16.08 -7.08
C TYR A 308 -1.68 15.82 -7.73
N ASN A 309 -0.59 16.28 -7.12
CA ASN A 309 0.77 16.02 -7.61
C ASN A 309 1.13 14.53 -7.54
N ALA A 310 0.72 13.82 -6.49
CA ALA A 310 0.86 12.37 -6.42
C ALA A 310 0.07 11.66 -7.54
N PHE A 311 -1.16 12.13 -7.83
CA PHE A 311 -1.96 11.64 -8.95
C PHE A 311 -1.30 11.91 -10.31
N LEU A 312 -0.69 13.09 -10.53
CA LEU A 312 0.06 13.39 -11.75
C LEU A 312 1.24 12.42 -11.95
N ALA A 313 1.96 12.09 -10.87
CA ALA A 313 3.03 11.10 -10.91
C ALA A 313 2.50 9.70 -11.25
N ALA A 314 1.42 9.26 -10.60
CA ALA A 314 0.78 7.98 -10.90
C ALA A 314 0.32 7.90 -12.36
N THR A 315 -0.35 8.95 -12.86
CA THR A 315 -0.85 9.01 -14.24
C THR A 315 0.29 9.00 -15.26
N LYS A 316 1.36 9.77 -15.01
CA LYS A 316 2.54 9.79 -15.89
C LYS A 316 3.22 8.42 -15.93
N PHE A 317 3.29 7.73 -14.79
CA PHE A 317 3.79 6.37 -14.73
C PHE A 317 2.89 5.38 -15.49
N ILE A 318 1.57 5.40 -15.25
CA ILE A 318 0.58 4.56 -15.95
C ILE A 318 0.74 4.68 -17.47
N ASN A 319 0.81 5.91 -17.97
CA ASN A 319 0.99 6.19 -19.40
C ASN A 319 2.34 5.74 -19.98
N SER A 320 3.33 5.47 -19.13
CA SER A 320 4.65 4.98 -19.54
C SER A 320 4.74 3.45 -19.59
N ILE A 321 3.80 2.74 -18.96
CA ILE A 321 3.74 1.29 -19.01
C ILE A 321 3.11 0.91 -20.36
N PRO A 322 3.74 0.01 -21.14
CA PRO A 322 3.11 -0.50 -22.35
C PRO A 322 1.77 -1.13 -22.01
N THR A 323 0.69 -0.58 -22.54
CA THR A 323 -0.60 -1.26 -22.54
C THR A 323 -0.42 -2.51 -23.40
N PRO A 324 -0.75 -3.72 -22.93
CA PRO A 324 -0.79 -4.89 -23.79
C PRO A 324 -1.82 -4.62 -24.90
N ARG A 325 -1.33 -4.16 -26.05
CA ARG A 325 -2.12 -4.09 -27.28
C ARG A 325 -2.09 -5.45 -27.91
N LEU A 326 -3.21 -5.84 -28.43
CA LEU A 326 -3.28 -7.02 -29.27
C LEU A 326 -2.89 -6.68 -30.66
N ALA A 327 -2.02 -7.52 -31.21
CA ALA A 327 -2.20 -7.98 -32.57
C ALA A 327 -3.27 -9.09 -32.52
N CYS A 328 -4.53 -8.72 -32.75
CA CYS A 328 -5.47 -9.66 -33.35
C CYS A 328 -5.61 -9.20 -34.80
N GLU A 329 -5.05 -9.97 -35.72
CA GLU A 329 -5.44 -9.94 -37.14
C GLU A 329 -6.73 -10.74 -37.32
#